data_AF-A0A7K3ZXG0-F1
#
_entry.id   AF-A0A7K3ZXG0-F1
#
_cell.length_a   1.000
_cell.length_b   1.000
_cell.length_c   1.000
_cell.angle_alpha   90.00
_cell.angle_beta   90.00
_cell.angle_gamma   90.00
#
_symmetry.space_group_name_H-M   'P 1'
#
loop_
_entity.id
_entity.type
_entity.pdbx_description
1 polymer ?
#
loop_
_entity_poly.entity_id
_entity_poly.type
_entity_poly.pdbx_seq_one_letter_code
_entity_poly.pdbx_strand_id
1 'polypeptide(L)'
;MQSLISIFLLLAATAGAGSFTAEMDVDTYMDAANASQSFSDSDLLWATSVGGEPAKEVYLSIINILGSQGVFDPEQIDSATLTVDAAQVERPGKITAYFLHGATFDAATWSDKEDYDNSVSSQTIDISQEKSYTIDVTDIIKKAVETCTEGCPYSIVLVAEDDASVAFFSSESSEGEEPTLVYDTIE
;
A
#
# COMPACT_ATOMS: atom_id res chain seq x y z
N MET A 1 20.21 -52.69 -19.42
CA MET A 1 18.75 -52.53 -19.45
C MET A 1 18.34 -52.19 -18.03
N GLN A 2 17.74 -51.00 -17.83
CA GLN A 2 17.06 -50.53 -16.60
C GLN A 2 18.00 -50.27 -15.40
N SER A 3 17.89 -49.19 -14.62
CA SER A 3 16.77 -48.27 -14.41
C SER A 3 17.29 -46.91 -13.95
N LEU A 4 16.92 -45.83 -14.65
CA LEU A 4 17.03 -44.46 -14.15
C LEU A 4 15.82 -44.25 -13.22
N ILE A 5 16.04 -44.26 -11.91
CA ILE A 5 15.03 -43.83 -10.95
C ILE A 5 15.15 -42.30 -10.84
N SER A 6 14.44 -41.60 -11.72
CA SER A 6 14.16 -40.17 -11.58
C SER A 6 13.11 -39.99 -10.49
N ILE A 7 13.54 -39.59 -9.30
CA ILE A 7 12.66 -39.03 -8.28
C ILE A 7 12.56 -37.52 -8.59
N PHE A 8 11.46 -37.12 -9.22
CA PHE A 8 10.99 -35.73 -9.19
C PHE A 8 10.27 -35.54 -7.85
N LEU A 9 10.96 -34.98 -6.87
CA LEU A 9 10.33 -34.43 -5.67
C LEU A 9 9.64 -33.12 -6.10
N LEU A 10 8.35 -33.19 -6.39
CA LEU A 10 7.48 -32.02 -6.44
C LEU A 10 7.35 -31.51 -5.00
N LEU A 11 8.12 -30.47 -4.63
CA LEU A 11 7.81 -29.69 -3.45
C LEU A 11 6.53 -28.90 -3.76
N ALA A 12 5.38 -29.49 -3.46
CA ALA A 12 4.16 -28.72 -3.28
C ALA A 12 4.36 -27.92 -1.97
N ALA A 13 4.68 -26.64 -2.09
CA ALA A 13 4.54 -25.72 -0.97
C ALA A 13 3.04 -25.63 -0.68
N THR A 14 2.59 -26.30 0.37
CA THR A 14 1.26 -26.07 0.91
C THR A 14 1.32 -24.71 1.61
N ALA A 15 0.76 -23.68 1.00
CA ALA A 15 0.51 -22.45 1.74
C ALA A 15 -0.52 -22.78 2.82
N GLY A 16 -0.16 -22.53 4.08
CA GLY A 16 -1.14 -22.60 5.16
C GLY A 16 -1.94 -21.31 5.17
N ALA A 17 -3.24 -21.40 5.47
CA ALA A 17 -4.01 -20.21 5.82
C ALA A 17 -3.34 -19.50 7.02
N GLY A 18 -3.14 -18.19 6.91
CA GLY A 18 -2.42 -17.40 7.89
C GLY A 18 -2.83 -15.93 7.83
N SER A 19 -2.54 -15.20 8.91
CA SER A 19 -2.75 -13.75 9.00
C SER A 19 -1.40 -13.08 9.16
N PHE A 20 -1.11 -12.09 8.31
CA PHE A 20 0.20 -11.49 8.18
C PHE A 20 0.09 -9.97 8.21
N THR A 21 0.88 -9.34 9.08
CA THR A 21 1.12 -7.89 9.03
C THR A 21 2.27 -7.64 8.06
N ALA A 22 2.01 -6.83 7.03
CA ALA A 22 3.05 -6.41 6.10
C ALA A 22 3.97 -5.39 6.78
N GLU A 23 5.27 -5.47 6.50
CA GLU A 23 6.25 -4.51 6.99
C GLU A 23 6.27 -3.30 6.05
N MET A 24 6.02 -2.11 6.60
CA MET A 24 6.15 -0.84 5.88
C MET A 24 7.62 -0.44 5.84
N ASP A 25 8.12 -0.11 4.65
CA ASP A 25 9.52 0.29 4.45
C ASP A 25 9.66 1.82 4.56
N VAL A 26 8.85 2.54 3.78
CA VAL A 26 8.83 4.00 3.71
C VAL A 26 7.39 4.44 3.59
N ASP A 27 6.99 5.38 4.44
CA ASP A 27 5.79 6.19 4.22
C ASP A 27 6.17 7.65 3.98
N THR A 28 5.53 8.26 3.00
CA THR A 28 5.81 9.65 2.63
C THR A 28 4.61 10.24 1.92
N TYR A 29 4.63 11.53 1.66
CA TYR A 29 3.71 12.14 0.72
C TYR A 29 4.47 13.02 -0.26
N MET A 30 3.87 13.19 -1.43
CA MET A 30 4.41 14.07 -2.47
C MET A 30 3.51 15.28 -2.60
N ASP A 31 4.10 16.46 -2.77
CA ASP A 31 3.38 17.73 -2.87
C ASP A 31 3.66 18.41 -4.21
N ALA A 32 2.61 18.58 -5.02
CA ALA A 32 2.67 19.24 -6.32
C ALA A 32 3.20 20.68 -6.21
N ALA A 33 2.90 21.39 -5.12
CA ALA A 33 3.35 22.76 -4.92
C ALA A 33 4.84 22.83 -4.52
N ASN A 34 5.39 21.75 -3.97
CA ASN A 34 6.78 21.63 -3.52
C ASN A 34 7.48 20.49 -4.27
N ALA A 35 7.38 20.51 -5.60
CA ALA A 35 7.55 19.31 -6.42
C ALA A 35 8.94 18.63 -6.37
N SER A 36 9.98 19.27 -5.85
CA SER A 36 11.34 18.73 -5.71
C SER A 36 11.75 18.45 -4.27
N GLN A 37 10.83 18.56 -3.31
CA GLN A 37 11.05 18.23 -1.90
C GLN A 37 10.51 16.84 -1.62
N SER A 38 11.20 16.11 -0.73
CA SER A 38 10.71 14.88 -0.11
C SER A 38 10.19 15.18 1.29
N PHE A 39 9.28 14.34 1.78
CA PHE A 39 8.60 14.51 3.07
C PHE A 39 8.55 13.21 3.89
N SER A 40 9.53 12.31 3.68
CA SER A 40 9.60 11.03 4.39
C SER A 40 9.91 11.18 5.88
N ASP A 41 10.44 12.33 6.31
CA ASP A 41 10.73 12.67 7.70
C ASP A 41 9.58 13.44 8.37
N SER A 42 8.40 13.51 7.72
CA SER A 42 7.27 14.24 8.24
C SER A 42 6.41 13.37 9.16
N ASP A 43 6.02 13.89 10.32
CA ASP A 43 5.06 13.25 11.24
C ASP A 43 3.66 13.02 10.62
N LEU A 44 3.34 13.72 9.53
CA LEU A 44 2.02 13.73 8.91
C LEU A 44 2.09 13.52 7.40
N LEU A 45 1.33 12.54 6.92
CA LEU A 45 1.18 12.20 5.51
C LEU A 45 -0.08 12.85 4.94
N TRP A 46 0.08 13.78 4.00
CA TRP A 46 -1.04 14.54 3.46
C TRP A 46 -1.58 13.97 2.15
N ALA A 47 -2.87 13.67 2.13
CA ALA A 47 -3.65 13.46 0.91
C ALA A 47 -4.53 14.68 0.66
N THR A 48 -4.36 15.37 -0.47
CA THR A 48 -5.07 16.61 -0.77
C THR A 48 -5.49 16.66 -2.23
N SER A 49 -6.73 17.09 -2.50
CA SER A 49 -7.25 17.43 -3.81
C SER A 49 -7.57 18.93 -3.89
N VAL A 50 -7.32 19.54 -5.05
CA VAL A 50 -7.70 20.93 -5.34
C VAL A 50 -8.32 21.00 -6.73
N GLY A 51 -9.59 21.40 -6.80
CA GLY A 51 -10.32 21.48 -8.07
C GLY A 51 -10.53 20.12 -8.73
N GLY A 52 -10.57 19.04 -7.94
CA GLY A 52 -10.73 17.66 -8.43
C GLY A 52 -9.41 16.99 -8.84
N GLU A 53 -8.29 17.70 -8.83
CA GLU A 53 -6.98 17.14 -9.15
C GLU A 53 -6.16 16.88 -7.87
N PRO A 54 -5.36 15.80 -7.82
CA PRO A 54 -4.45 15.56 -6.70
C PRO A 54 -3.42 16.70 -6.58
N ALA A 55 -3.33 17.25 -5.38
CA ALA A 55 -2.32 18.24 -4.99
C ALA A 55 -1.29 17.65 -4.03
N LYS A 56 -1.69 16.66 -3.22
CA LYS A 56 -0.80 15.83 -2.42
C LYS A 56 -1.28 14.38 -2.43
N GLU A 57 -0.34 13.45 -2.54
CA GLU A 57 -0.58 12.01 -2.61
C GLU A 57 0.30 11.31 -1.57
N VAL A 58 -0.28 10.40 -0.78
CA VAL A 58 0.46 9.61 0.21
C VAL A 58 0.93 8.32 -0.44
N TYR A 59 2.17 7.91 -0.17
CA TYR A 59 2.79 6.71 -0.69
C TYR A 59 3.26 5.84 0.47
N LEU A 60 2.82 4.58 0.47
CA LEU A 60 3.14 3.58 1.49
C LEU A 60 3.90 2.43 0.81
N SER A 61 5.23 2.46 0.89
CA SER A 61 6.12 1.43 0.34
C SER A 61 6.15 0.22 1.27
N ILE A 62 5.98 -0.98 0.71
CA ILE A 62 5.83 -2.21 1.49
C ILE A 62 6.97 -3.18 1.15
N ILE A 63 7.60 -3.75 2.18
CA ILE A 63 8.57 -4.82 2.00
C ILE A 63 7.82 -6.08 1.57
N ASN A 64 8.03 -6.47 0.31
CA ASN A 64 7.37 -7.64 -0.24
C ASN A 64 8.00 -8.94 0.28
N ILE A 65 7.33 -9.57 1.24
CA ILE A 65 7.67 -10.89 1.78
C ILE A 65 6.70 -12.00 1.34
N LEU A 66 5.78 -11.74 0.40
CA LEU A 66 4.71 -12.66 -0.03
C LEU A 66 5.27 -14.02 -0.46
N GLY A 67 6.28 -14.04 -1.33
CA GLY A 67 6.89 -15.28 -1.80
C GLY A 67 7.59 -16.07 -0.68
N SER A 68 8.16 -15.39 0.32
CA SER A 68 8.77 -16.06 1.49
C SER A 68 7.74 -16.72 2.40
N GLN A 69 6.49 -16.28 2.33
CA GLN A 69 5.34 -16.84 3.04
C GLN A 69 4.58 -17.89 2.21
N GLY A 70 5.04 -18.20 1.00
CA GLY A 70 4.40 -19.19 0.14
C GLY A 70 3.21 -18.66 -0.66
N VAL A 71 3.06 -17.33 -0.77
CA VAL A 71 2.01 -16.69 -1.57
C VAL A 71 2.55 -16.39 -2.96
N PHE A 72 2.04 -17.09 -3.97
CA PHE A 72 2.47 -16.99 -5.37
C PHE A 72 1.31 -16.85 -6.37
N ASP A 73 0.08 -17.08 -5.92
CA ASP A 73 -1.15 -16.94 -6.69
C ASP A 73 -2.05 -15.91 -5.99
N PRO A 74 -2.57 -14.89 -6.70
CA PRO A 74 -3.51 -13.92 -6.13
C PRO A 74 -4.71 -14.56 -5.43
N GLU A 75 -5.15 -15.73 -5.88
CA GLU A 75 -6.28 -16.45 -5.27
C GLU A 75 -5.96 -16.99 -3.88
N GLN A 76 -4.69 -16.99 -3.46
CA GLN A 76 -4.31 -17.32 -2.08
C GLN A 76 -4.60 -16.17 -1.10
N ILE A 77 -4.88 -14.95 -1.56
CA ILE A 77 -5.27 -13.82 -0.70
C ILE A 77 -6.78 -13.85 -0.50
N ASP A 78 -7.22 -14.02 0.76
CA ASP A 78 -8.63 -13.98 1.15
C ASP A 78 -9.09 -12.52 1.34
N SER A 79 -8.36 -11.78 2.16
CA SER A 79 -8.62 -10.37 2.43
C SER A 79 -7.34 -9.59 2.73
N ALA A 80 -7.35 -8.29 2.46
CA ALA A 80 -6.34 -7.36 2.93
C ALA A 80 -6.95 -6.04 3.39
N THR A 81 -6.53 -5.59 4.57
CA THR A 81 -7.01 -4.36 5.21
C THR A 81 -5.83 -3.44 5.52
N LEU A 82 -5.89 -2.23 4.98
CA LEU A 82 -5.02 -1.13 5.35
C LEU A 82 -5.73 -0.27 6.40
N THR A 83 -5.09 -0.06 7.55
CA THR A 83 -5.56 0.83 8.61
C THR A 83 -4.73 2.11 8.60
N VAL A 84 -5.39 3.26 8.61
CA VAL A 84 -4.77 4.58 8.67
C VAL A 84 -5.48 5.45 9.69
N ASP A 85 -4.71 6.24 10.45
CA ASP A 85 -5.24 7.13 11.47
C ASP A 85 -5.22 8.57 10.97
N ALA A 86 -6.41 9.13 10.69
CA ALA A 86 -6.53 10.52 10.28
C ALA A 86 -6.25 11.41 11.50
N ALA A 87 -5.10 12.09 11.45
CA ALA A 87 -4.64 13.00 12.48
C ALA A 87 -5.29 14.37 12.38
N GLN A 88 -5.53 14.85 11.16
CA GLN A 88 -6.17 16.14 10.89
C GLN A 88 -7.07 16.04 9.66
N VAL A 89 -8.25 16.65 9.74
CA VAL A 89 -9.20 16.75 8.61
C VAL A 89 -9.53 18.23 8.38
N GLU A 90 -8.77 18.87 7.50
CA GLU A 90 -9.02 20.27 7.13
C GLU A 90 -10.26 20.42 6.25
N ARG A 91 -10.40 19.50 5.29
CA ARG A 91 -11.56 19.39 4.41
C ARG A 91 -11.97 17.93 4.31
N PRO A 92 -13.13 17.57 4.90
CA PRO A 92 -13.71 16.25 4.72
C PRO A 92 -13.86 15.88 3.25
N GLY A 93 -13.76 14.59 2.94
CA GLY A 93 -14.04 14.09 1.61
C GLY A 93 -13.59 12.66 1.46
N LYS A 94 -13.17 12.31 0.25
CA LYS A 94 -12.99 10.92 -0.16
C LYS A 94 -11.53 10.59 -0.38
N ILE A 95 -11.16 9.37 0.00
CA ILE A 95 -9.85 8.79 -0.26
C ILE A 95 -10.03 7.46 -1.00
N THR A 96 -9.23 7.27 -2.05
CA THR A 96 -9.11 6.01 -2.78
C THR A 96 -7.65 5.54 -2.72
N ALA A 97 -7.43 4.25 -2.46
CA ALA A 97 -6.12 3.63 -2.50
C ALA A 97 -5.85 3.01 -3.87
N TYR A 98 -4.62 3.09 -4.38
CA TYR A 98 -4.20 2.54 -5.67
C TYR A 98 -2.93 1.71 -5.56
N PHE A 99 -2.79 0.71 -6.44
CA PHE A 99 -1.57 -0.06 -6.57
C PHE A 99 -0.48 0.72 -7.31
N LEU A 100 0.74 0.71 -6.81
CA LEU A 100 1.94 1.13 -7.53
C LEU A 100 2.94 -0.02 -7.58
N HIS A 101 3.42 -0.34 -8.77
CA HIS A 101 4.51 -1.29 -8.96
C HIS A 101 5.85 -0.62 -8.64
N GLY A 102 6.65 -1.23 -7.76
CA GLY A 102 7.93 -0.68 -7.33
C GLY A 102 7.87 -0.04 -5.94
N ALA A 103 9.04 0.16 -5.34
CA ALA A 103 9.18 0.86 -4.07
C ALA A 103 9.04 2.37 -4.25
N THR A 104 8.51 3.03 -3.24
CA THR A 104 8.72 4.46 -3.04
C THR A 104 9.88 4.65 -2.07
N PHE A 105 10.86 5.49 -2.44
CA PHE A 105 12.04 5.76 -1.62
C PHE A 105 11.86 7.04 -0.81
N ASP A 106 12.65 7.18 0.26
CA ASP A 106 12.71 8.35 1.14
C ASP A 106 12.89 9.68 0.38
N ALA A 107 13.74 9.70 -0.64
CA ALA A 107 14.03 10.87 -1.46
C ALA A 107 13.01 11.11 -2.58
N ALA A 108 11.91 10.36 -2.64
CA ALA A 108 10.91 10.51 -3.70
C ALA A 108 10.25 11.88 -3.65
N THR A 109 10.02 12.46 -4.82
CA THR A 109 9.45 13.79 -5.00
C THR A 109 8.34 13.74 -6.05
N TRP A 110 7.47 14.75 -6.04
CA TRP A 110 6.41 14.86 -7.05
C TRP A 110 6.94 14.89 -8.48
N SER A 111 8.11 15.51 -8.71
CA SER A 111 8.68 15.68 -10.05
C SER A 111 9.12 14.36 -10.68
N ASP A 112 9.52 13.40 -9.83
CA ASP A 112 10.09 12.12 -10.24
C ASP A 112 9.16 10.94 -9.88
N LYS A 113 7.91 11.24 -9.51
CA LYS A 113 6.95 10.22 -9.07
C LYS A 113 6.57 9.30 -10.22
N GLU A 114 6.42 8.03 -9.91
CA GLU A 114 5.83 7.07 -10.82
C GLU A 114 4.30 7.13 -10.73
N ASP A 115 3.65 6.85 -11.86
CA ASP A 115 2.19 6.78 -11.93
C ASP A 115 1.71 5.44 -11.36
N TYR A 116 0.72 5.50 -10.45
CA TYR A 116 0.03 4.32 -9.96
C TYR A 116 -0.91 3.73 -11.01
N ASP A 117 -1.32 2.48 -10.81
CA ASP A 117 -2.28 1.78 -11.67
C ASP A 117 -3.71 2.19 -11.31
N ASN A 118 -4.25 3.14 -12.07
CA ASN A 118 -5.62 3.66 -11.92
C ASN A 118 -6.71 2.57 -12.11
N SER A 119 -6.37 1.40 -12.64
CA SER A 119 -7.30 0.29 -12.85
C SER A 119 -7.37 -0.68 -11.66
N VAL A 120 -6.45 -0.56 -10.70
CA VAL A 120 -6.39 -1.40 -9.49
C VAL A 120 -6.47 -0.49 -8.27
N SER A 121 -7.69 -0.36 -7.74
CA SER A 121 -7.98 0.53 -6.63
C SER A 121 -8.84 -0.13 -5.56
N SER A 122 -8.83 0.43 -4.36
CA SER A 122 -9.83 0.12 -3.34
C SER A 122 -11.20 0.69 -3.73
N GLN A 123 -12.23 0.34 -2.95
CA GLN A 123 -13.40 1.20 -2.85
C GLN A 123 -13.01 2.54 -2.20
N THR A 124 -13.63 3.61 -2.67
CA THR A 124 -13.48 4.94 -2.09
C THR A 124 -14.12 5.00 -0.70
N ILE A 125 -13.41 5.59 0.27
CA ILE A 125 -13.89 5.76 1.64
C ILE A 125 -14.10 7.24 1.99
N ASP A 126 -15.11 7.52 2.81
CA ASP A 126 -15.37 8.88 3.32
C ASP A 126 -14.62 9.14 4.63
N ILE A 127 -13.81 10.19 4.63
CA ILE A 127 -13.10 10.69 5.80
C ILE A 127 -13.70 12.03 6.21
N SER A 128 -14.22 12.09 7.44
CA SER A 128 -14.98 13.25 7.93
C SER A 128 -14.52 13.79 9.28
N GLN A 129 -13.67 13.06 9.99
CA GLN A 129 -13.18 13.41 11.30
C GLN A 129 -11.87 12.69 11.61
N GLU A 130 -11.15 13.18 12.59
CA GLU A 130 -9.92 12.58 13.14
C GLU A 130 -10.27 11.29 13.88
N LYS A 131 -9.85 10.15 13.33
CA LYS A 131 -10.01 8.79 13.88
C LYS A 131 -9.29 7.78 12.98
N SER A 132 -9.30 6.53 13.42
CA SER A 132 -8.89 5.39 12.59
C SER A 132 -9.90 5.03 11.51
N TYR A 133 -9.40 4.69 10.32
CA TYR A 133 -10.15 4.20 9.17
C TYR A 133 -9.52 2.94 8.61
N THR A 134 -10.36 2.04 8.10
CA THR A 134 -9.96 0.79 7.44
C THR A 134 -10.32 0.84 5.97
N ILE A 135 -9.38 0.48 5.11
CA ILE A 135 -9.52 0.42 3.66
C ILE A 135 -9.34 -1.03 3.23
N ASP A 136 -10.33 -1.58 2.53
CA ASP A 136 -10.18 -2.88 1.86
C ASP A 136 -9.27 -2.70 0.65
N VAL A 137 -8.09 -3.31 0.72
CA VAL A 137 -7.05 -3.26 -0.31
C VAL A 137 -6.77 -4.66 -0.88
N THR A 138 -7.73 -5.58 -0.74
CA THR A 138 -7.59 -6.98 -1.19
C THR A 138 -7.15 -7.07 -2.65
N ASP A 139 -7.80 -6.34 -3.55
CA ASP A 139 -7.46 -6.35 -4.98
C ASP A 139 -6.07 -5.77 -5.27
N ILE A 140 -5.60 -4.82 -4.46
CA ILE A 140 -4.24 -4.26 -4.56
C ILE A 140 -3.20 -5.30 -4.15
N ILE A 141 -3.44 -6.05 -3.07
CA ILE A 141 -2.51 -7.11 -2.65
C ILE A 141 -2.53 -8.29 -3.63
N LYS A 142 -3.70 -8.66 -4.15
CA LYS A 142 -3.80 -9.62 -5.26
C LYS A 142 -2.98 -9.19 -6.46
N LYS A 143 -3.03 -7.91 -6.82
CA LYS A 143 -2.21 -7.35 -7.91
C LYS A 143 -0.73 -7.37 -7.59
N ALA A 144 -0.34 -7.11 -6.35
CA ALA A 144 1.04 -7.20 -5.89
C ALA A 144 1.56 -8.64 -5.99
N VAL A 145 0.76 -9.65 -5.64
CA VAL A 145 1.11 -11.06 -5.86
C VAL A 145 1.33 -11.32 -7.35
N GLU A 146 0.40 -10.94 -8.22
CA GLU A 146 0.52 -11.15 -9.67
C GLU A 146 1.80 -10.50 -10.26
N THR A 147 2.06 -9.26 -9.86
CA THR A 147 3.09 -8.40 -10.49
C THR A 147 4.47 -8.61 -9.87
N CYS A 148 4.53 -8.92 -8.57
CA CYS A 148 5.75 -9.00 -7.78
C CYS A 148 6.02 -10.36 -7.13
N THR A 149 5.56 -11.46 -7.75
CA THR A 149 5.85 -12.84 -7.31
C THR A 149 7.33 -13.14 -7.07
N GLU A 150 8.26 -12.47 -7.76
CA GLU A 150 9.72 -12.66 -7.60
C GLU A 150 10.35 -11.77 -6.51
N GLY A 151 9.53 -11.07 -5.71
CA GLY A 151 9.99 -10.26 -4.58
C GLY A 151 10.35 -8.81 -4.93
N CYS A 152 9.77 -8.23 -5.99
CA CYS A 152 9.85 -6.78 -6.15
C CYS A 152 9.03 -6.06 -5.07
N PRO A 153 9.49 -4.90 -4.58
CA PRO A 153 8.67 -4.06 -3.72
C PRO A 153 7.49 -3.47 -4.49
N TYR A 154 6.48 -3.04 -3.74
CA TYR A 154 5.30 -2.35 -4.25
C TYR A 154 4.88 -1.27 -3.26
N SER A 155 4.09 -0.31 -3.72
CA SER A 155 3.52 0.72 -2.86
C SER A 155 2.01 0.79 -2.99
N ILE A 156 1.36 1.32 -1.96
CA ILE A 156 -0.05 1.74 -1.99
C ILE A 156 -0.08 3.27 -1.99
N VAL A 157 -0.81 3.87 -2.93
CA VAL A 157 -0.95 5.32 -3.04
C VAL A 157 -2.33 5.75 -2.56
N LEU A 158 -2.42 6.64 -1.58
CA LEU A 158 -3.69 7.22 -1.13
C LEU A 158 -3.89 8.57 -1.79
N VAL A 159 -5.00 8.69 -2.52
CA VAL A 159 -5.32 9.88 -3.31
C VAL A 159 -6.64 10.45 -2.80
N ALA A 160 -6.63 11.76 -2.55
CA ALA A 160 -7.80 12.51 -2.18
C ALA A 160 -8.63 12.90 -3.42
N GLU A 161 -9.96 12.89 -3.26
CA GLU A 161 -10.92 13.32 -4.27
C GLU A 161 -11.80 14.47 -3.74
N ASP A 162 -12.57 15.10 -4.63
CA ASP A 162 -13.61 16.08 -4.27
C ASP A 162 -13.13 17.20 -3.34
N ASP A 163 -11.94 17.76 -3.59
CA ASP A 163 -11.37 18.85 -2.78
C ASP A 163 -11.05 18.46 -1.31
N ALA A 164 -10.89 17.17 -1.00
CA ALA A 164 -10.52 16.72 0.35
C ALA A 164 -9.09 17.19 0.73
N SER A 165 -8.85 17.35 2.03
CA SER A 165 -7.53 17.63 2.62
C SER A 165 -7.46 16.93 3.97
N VAL A 166 -6.74 15.82 4.01
CA VAL A 166 -6.63 14.93 5.17
C VAL A 166 -5.16 14.63 5.41
N ALA A 167 -4.75 14.68 6.67
CA ALA A 167 -3.44 14.23 7.13
C ALA A 167 -3.60 12.94 7.93
N PHE A 168 -2.76 11.95 7.64
CA PHE A 168 -2.61 10.73 8.42
C PHE A 168 -1.33 10.79 9.25
N PHE A 169 -1.28 10.07 10.36
CA PHE A 169 0.00 9.86 11.04
C PHE A 169 0.95 9.03 10.18
N SER A 170 2.23 9.38 10.21
CA SER A 170 3.32 8.58 9.65
C SER A 170 3.98 7.72 10.71
N SER A 171 4.89 6.84 10.27
CA SER A 171 5.83 6.09 11.09
C SER A 171 6.76 6.96 11.95
N GLU A 172 7.02 8.21 11.54
CA GLU A 172 7.83 9.18 12.28
C GLU A 172 7.05 9.87 13.42
N SER A 173 5.72 9.78 13.41
CA SER A 173 4.88 10.37 14.45
C SER A 173 5.07 9.70 15.80
N SER A 174 5.06 10.50 16.87
CA SER A 174 5.01 10.01 18.26
C SER A 174 3.64 10.14 18.92
N GLU A 175 2.65 10.68 18.20
CA GLU A 175 1.33 11.03 18.75
C GLU A 175 0.19 10.10 18.28
N GLY A 176 0.43 9.29 17.26
CA GLY A 176 -0.56 8.36 16.71
C GLY A 176 0.07 7.11 16.11
N GLU A 177 -0.77 6.23 15.58
CA GLU A 177 -0.34 4.95 15.03
C GLU A 177 0.00 5.09 13.54
N GLU A 178 1.07 4.41 13.13
CA GLU A 178 1.51 4.36 11.74
C GLU A 178 0.54 3.57 10.84
N PRO A 179 0.53 3.80 9.52
CA PRO A 179 -0.26 3.01 8.60
C PRO A 179 0.08 1.52 8.70
N THR A 180 -0.93 0.67 8.90
CA THR A 180 -0.73 -0.77 9.11
C THR A 180 -1.50 -1.58 8.07
N LEU A 181 -0.81 -2.47 7.36
CA LEU A 181 -1.41 -3.39 6.41
C LEU A 181 -1.43 -4.82 6.98
N VAL A 182 -2.61 -5.44 7.00
CA VAL A 182 -2.79 -6.85 7.37
C VAL A 182 -3.49 -7.58 6.23
N TYR A 183 -3.02 -8.78 5.89
CA TYR A 183 -3.69 -9.67 4.94
C TYR A 183 -3.80 -11.09 5.45
N ASP A 184 -4.88 -11.74 5.04
CA ASP A 184 -5.18 -13.12 5.35
C ASP A 184 -5.06 -13.98 4.10
N THR A 185 -4.49 -15.16 4.25
CA THR A 185 -4.33 -16.13 3.19
C THR A 185 -5.23 -17.34 3.38
N ILE A 186 -5.59 -17.97 2.28
CA ILE A 186 -6.27 -19.27 2.24
C ILE A 186 -5.34 -20.37 1.73
N GLU A 187 -5.70 -21.62 2.01
CA GLU A 187 -5.00 -22.84 1.55
C GLU A 187 -5.18 -23.11 0.05
#